data_AF-A0A433C403-F1
#
_entry.id   AF-A0A433C403-F1
#
_cell.length_a   1.000
_cell.length_b   1.000
_cell.length_c   1.000
_cell.angle_alpha   90.00
_cell.angle_beta   90.00
_cell.angle_gamma   90.00
#
_symmetry.space_group_name_H-M   'P 1'
#
loop_
_entity.id
_entity.type
_entity.pdbx_description
1 polymer ?
#
loop_
_entity_poly.entity_id
_entity_poly.type
_entity_poly.pdbx_seq_one_letter_code
_entity_poly.pdbx_strand_id
1 'polypeptide(L)'
;MAMLRHLGNLEREVMDHLWDADGPQTVREVHHAICAERKLAYTTVMTVLRRLAGKGVVRQLRDDRAHRYVASRSRDQLVAGLMVDALGQAAEQSDRHAALVHFVTQVGADEVDVLRQALAAVDPAVRLVSRRTA
;
A
#
# COMPACT_ATOMS: atom_id res chain seq x y z
N MET A 1 3.55 -4.79 16.59
CA MET A 1 2.70 -4.25 15.51
C MET A 1 2.88 -5.12 14.30
N ALA A 2 1.80 -5.65 13.71
CA ALA A 2 1.93 -6.57 12.59
C ALA A 2 2.50 -5.81 11.38
N MET A 3 3.70 -6.20 10.97
CA MET A 3 4.30 -5.84 9.68
C MET A 3 3.24 -6.03 8.60
N LEU A 4 3.06 -5.03 7.73
CA LEU A 4 2.46 -5.24 6.42
C LEU A 4 3.36 -6.25 5.69
N ARG A 5 3.11 -7.54 5.92
CA ARG A 5 3.75 -8.59 5.14
C ARG A 5 3.17 -8.49 3.73
N HIS A 6 4.04 -8.64 2.74
CA HIS A 6 3.71 -8.60 1.31
C HIS A 6 2.36 -9.28 1.03
N LEU A 7 1.53 -8.65 0.20
CA LEU A 7 0.26 -9.24 -0.25
C LEU A 7 0.56 -10.48 -1.09
N GLY A 8 -0.05 -11.62 -0.76
CA GLY A 8 0.00 -12.80 -1.62
C GLY A 8 -0.68 -12.55 -2.98
N ASN A 9 -0.44 -13.41 -3.97
CA ASN A 9 -0.95 -13.20 -5.34
C ASN A 9 -2.46 -12.90 -5.39
N LEU A 10 -3.29 -13.71 -4.72
CA LEU A 10 -4.73 -13.49 -4.70
C LEU A 10 -5.15 -12.25 -3.89
N GLU A 11 -4.42 -11.92 -2.82
CA GLU A 11 -4.65 -10.68 -2.06
C GLU A 11 -4.35 -9.44 -2.92
N ARG A 12 -3.30 -9.52 -3.75
CA ARG A 12 -2.93 -8.47 -4.70
C ARG A 12 -3.99 -8.32 -5.79
N GLU A 13 -4.43 -9.41 -6.40
CA GLU A 13 -5.51 -9.40 -7.41
C GLU A 13 -6.80 -8.76 -6.85
N VAL A 14 -7.17 -9.09 -5.62
CA VAL A 14 -8.31 -8.45 -4.94
C VAL A 14 -8.06 -6.95 -4.72
N MET A 15 -6.88 -6.55 -4.26
CA MET A 15 -6.56 -5.15 -4.03
C MET A 15 -6.49 -4.32 -5.32
N ASP A 16 -5.96 -4.88 -6.41
CA ASP A 16 -5.93 -4.23 -7.72
C ASP A 16 -7.35 -3.89 -8.18
N HIS A 17 -8.27 -4.85 -8.09
CA HIS A 17 -9.67 -4.59 -8.36
C HIS A 17 -10.29 -3.52 -7.44
N LEU A 18 -9.99 -3.54 -6.13
CA LEU A 18 -10.52 -2.55 -5.19
C LEU A 18 -9.94 -1.15 -5.37
N TRP A 19 -8.72 -1.01 -5.91
CA TRP A 19 -8.14 0.29 -6.24
C TRP A 19 -8.71 0.88 -7.52
N ASP A 20 -9.03 0.02 -8.50
CA ASP A 20 -9.56 0.45 -9.80
C ASP A 20 -11.09 0.68 -9.77
N ALA A 21 -11.77 0.27 -8.70
CA ALA A 21 -13.21 0.47 -8.53
C ALA A 21 -13.55 1.89 -8.04
N ASP A 22 -14.60 2.50 -8.62
CA ASP A 22 -15.09 3.84 -8.24
C ASP A 22 -15.75 3.92 -6.84
N GLY A 23 -15.87 2.79 -6.13
CA GLY A 23 -16.51 2.75 -4.82
C GLY A 23 -16.53 1.37 -4.15
N PRO A 24 -17.16 1.25 -2.97
CA PRO A 24 -17.16 0.01 -2.18
C PRO A 24 -17.83 -1.17 -2.89
N GLN A 25 -17.10 -2.28 -3.00
CA GLN A 25 -17.50 -3.50 -3.69
C GLN A 25 -18.01 -4.58 -2.73
N THR A 26 -19.05 -5.30 -3.12
CA THR A 26 -19.52 -6.52 -2.45
C THR A 26 -18.60 -7.70 -2.77
N VAL A 27 -18.64 -8.76 -1.94
CA VAL A 27 -17.89 -9.99 -2.23
C VAL A 27 -18.25 -10.59 -3.60
N ARG A 28 -19.52 -10.45 -4.03
CA ARG A 28 -19.99 -10.95 -5.32
C ARG A 28 -19.38 -10.18 -6.49
N GLU A 29 -19.30 -8.87 -6.39
CA GLU A 29 -18.67 -8.02 -7.43
C GLU A 29 -17.18 -8.34 -7.55
N VAL A 30 -16.47 -8.41 -6.42
CA VAL A 30 -15.05 -8.79 -6.40
C VAL A 30 -14.85 -10.20 -6.96
N HIS A 31 -15.67 -11.17 -6.54
CA HIS A 31 -15.60 -12.54 -7.04
C HIS A 31 -15.81 -12.60 -8.55
N HIS A 32 -16.82 -11.91 -9.08
CA HIS A 32 -17.08 -11.86 -10.51
C HIS A 32 -15.90 -11.25 -11.29
N ALA A 33 -15.31 -10.18 -10.77
CA ALA A 33 -14.19 -9.50 -11.43
C ALA A 33 -12.93 -10.37 -11.53
N ILE A 34 -12.56 -11.07 -10.46
CA ILE A 34 -11.28 -11.81 -10.40
C ILE A 34 -11.39 -13.29 -10.79
N CYS A 35 -12.61 -13.81 -10.95
CA CYS A 35 -12.85 -15.22 -11.30
C CYS A 35 -13.18 -15.46 -12.77
N ALA A 36 -13.06 -14.44 -13.63
CA ALA A 36 -13.31 -14.59 -15.07
C ALA A 36 -12.39 -15.67 -15.69
N GLU A 37 -11.13 -15.75 -15.23
CA GLU A 37 -10.14 -16.70 -15.74
C GLU A 37 -9.89 -17.91 -14.81
N ARG A 38 -10.24 -17.79 -13.52
CA ARG A 38 -9.99 -18.83 -12.50
C ARG A 38 -11.29 -19.21 -11.80
N LYS A 39 -11.59 -20.51 -11.71
CA LYS A 39 -12.73 -21.04 -10.95
C LYS A 39 -12.47 -20.98 -9.43
N LEU A 40 -12.38 -19.79 -8.84
CA LEU A 40 -12.31 -19.64 -7.39
C LEU A 40 -13.70 -19.80 -6.78
N ALA A 41 -13.76 -20.46 -5.62
CA ALA A 41 -14.98 -20.50 -4.83
C ALA A 41 -15.28 -19.11 -4.23
N TYR A 42 -16.56 -18.75 -4.14
CA TYR A 42 -17.02 -17.49 -3.54
C TYR A 42 -16.47 -17.28 -2.11
N THR A 43 -16.43 -18.35 -1.31
CA THR A 43 -15.93 -18.33 0.08
C THR A 43 -14.42 -18.07 0.16
N THR A 44 -13.67 -18.39 -0.90
CA THR A 44 -12.24 -18.05 -0.99
C THR A 44 -12.07 -16.54 -1.05
N VAL A 45 -12.81 -15.85 -1.93
CA VAL A 45 -12.78 -14.38 -2.05
C VAL A 45 -13.26 -13.72 -0.76
N MET A 46 -14.33 -14.24 -0.16
CA MET A 46 -14.80 -13.78 1.15
C MET A 46 -13.71 -13.87 2.23
N THR A 47 -12.96 -14.97 2.25
CA THR A 47 -11.87 -15.19 3.22
C THR A 47 -10.70 -14.22 2.97
N VAL A 48 -10.34 -14.00 1.71
CA VAL A 48 -9.27 -13.05 1.34
C VAL A 48 -9.63 -11.63 1.76
N LEU A 49 -10.86 -11.17 1.48
CA LEU A 49 -11.33 -9.84 1.90
C LEU A 49 -11.29 -9.69 3.43
N ARG A 50 -11.67 -10.73 4.19
CA ARG A 50 -11.56 -10.72 5.66
C ARG A 50 -10.11 -10.64 6.14
N ARG A 51 -9.18 -11.35 5.49
CA ARG A 51 -7.74 -11.28 5.80
C ARG A 51 -7.17 -9.90 5.51
N LEU A 52 -7.51 -9.31 4.37
CA LEU A 52 -7.12 -7.95 4.00
C LEU A 52 -7.67 -6.91 4.99
N ALA A 53 -8.90 -7.10 5.47
CA ALA A 53 -9.47 -6.28 6.53
C ALA A 53 -8.71 -6.43 7.86
N GLY A 54 -8.34 -7.67 8.23
CA GLY A 54 -7.49 -7.93 9.40
C GLY A 54 -6.09 -7.33 9.30
N LYS A 55 -5.56 -7.18 8.08
CA LYS A 55 -4.30 -6.46 7.78
C LYS A 55 -4.47 -4.94 7.77
N GLY A 56 -5.69 -4.42 7.83
CA GLY A 56 -5.98 -2.99 7.82
C GLY A 56 -5.79 -2.30 6.46
N VAL A 57 -5.65 -3.06 5.37
CA VAL A 57 -5.50 -2.54 3.99
C VAL A 57 -6.84 -2.45 3.23
N VAL A 58 -7.87 -3.08 3.79
CA VAL A 58 -9.27 -2.98 3.33
C VAL A 58 -10.15 -2.63 4.53
N ARG A 59 -11.20 -1.86 4.29
CA ARG A 59 -12.25 -1.59 5.29
C ARG A 59 -13.53 -2.31 4.87
N GLN A 60 -14.11 -3.06 5.80
CA GLN A 60 -15.44 -3.63 5.64
C GLN A 60 -16.47 -2.59 6.09
N LEU A 61 -17.38 -2.24 5.20
CA LEU A 61 -18.52 -1.37 5.46
C LEU A 61 -19.75 -2.25 5.74
N ARG A 62 -20.52 -1.90 6.77
CA ARG A 62 -21.85 -2.47 6.98
C ARG A 62 -22.82 -1.69 6.09
N ASP A 63 -23.49 -2.42 5.23
CA ASP A 63 -24.60 -1.94 4.40
C ASP A 63 -25.77 -2.90 4.68
N ASP A 64 -27.00 -2.38 4.64
CA ASP A 64 -28.21 -3.03 5.15
C ASP A 64 -28.54 -4.36 4.45
N ARG A 65 -27.90 -4.63 3.30
CA ARG A 65 -28.13 -5.82 2.47
C ARG A 65 -26.94 -6.78 2.39
N ALA A 66 -25.72 -6.25 2.35
CA ALA A 66 -24.51 -7.05 2.17
C ALA A 66 -23.26 -6.31 2.65
N HIS A 67 -22.25 -7.04 3.12
CA HIS A 67 -20.95 -6.44 3.41
C HIS A 67 -20.29 -5.90 2.14
N ARG A 68 -19.87 -4.63 2.19
CA ARG A 68 -19.06 -3.99 1.17
C ARG A 68 -17.63 -3.78 1.65
N TYR A 69 -16.70 -3.70 0.72
CA TYR A 69 -15.27 -3.59 0.98
C TYR A 69 -14.68 -2.47 0.12
N VAL A 70 -13.81 -1.67 0.72
CA VAL A 70 -13.11 -0.59 0.04
C VAL A 70 -11.66 -0.58 0.49
N ALA A 71 -10.72 -0.26 -0.42
CA ALA A 71 -9.32 -0.06 -0.05
C ALA A 71 -9.21 1.03 1.03
N SER A 72 -8.50 0.73 2.13
CA SER A 72 -8.29 1.72 3.20
C SER A 72 -7.07 2.60 2.95
N ARG A 73 -6.17 2.17 2.07
CA ARG A 73 -4.94 2.83 1.66
C ARG A 73 -4.83 2.79 0.14
N SER A 74 -4.29 3.83 -0.46
CA SER A 74 -3.94 3.83 -1.87
C SER A 74 -2.74 2.91 -2.15
N ARG A 75 -2.51 2.59 -3.43
CA ARG A 75 -1.43 1.70 -3.86
C ARG A 75 -0.05 2.21 -3.42
N ASP A 76 0.20 3.51 -3.57
CA ASP A 76 1.41 4.21 -3.15
C ASP A 76 1.57 4.21 -1.62
N GLN A 77 0.50 4.44 -0.85
CA GLN A 77 0.54 4.37 0.62
C GLN A 77 0.88 2.97 1.13
N LEU A 78 0.40 1.93 0.45
CA LEU A 78 0.78 0.55 0.78
C LEU A 78 2.26 0.32 0.52
N VAL A 79 2.77 0.71 -0.66
CA VAL A 79 4.18 0.56 -1.02
C VAL A 79 5.09 1.31 -0.05
N ALA A 80 4.77 2.57 0.26
CA ALA A 80 5.52 3.36 1.24
C ALA A 80 5.52 2.70 2.62
N GLY A 81 4.38 2.17 3.07
CA GLY A 81 4.30 1.40 4.32
C GLY A 81 5.20 0.16 4.34
N LEU A 82 5.29 -0.57 3.22
CA LEU A 82 6.19 -1.72 3.09
C LEU A 82 7.66 -1.31 3.18
N MET A 83 8.04 -0.18 2.59
CA MET A 83 9.42 0.35 2.67
C MET A 83 9.78 0.72 4.12
N VAL A 84 8.86 1.36 4.84
CA VAL A 84 9.05 1.72 6.25
C VAL A 84 9.16 0.46 7.13
N ASP A 85 8.30 -0.54 6.92
CA ASP A 85 8.32 -1.78 7.69
C ASP A 85 9.62 -2.57 7.45
N ALA A 86 10.11 -2.59 6.20
CA ALA A 86 11.38 -3.21 5.83
C ALA A 86 12.56 -2.51 6.51
N LEU A 87 12.62 -1.18 6.48
CA LEU A 87 13.64 -0.40 7.18
C LEU A 87 13.57 -0.62 8.70
N GLY A 88 12.37 -0.80 9.25
CA GLY A 88 12.13 -1.11 10.66
C GLY A 88 12.64 -2.49 11.11
N GLN A 89 13.01 -3.39 10.19
CA GLN A 89 13.63 -4.68 10.54
C GLN A 89 15.09 -4.56 10.96
N ALA A 90 15.76 -3.45 10.62
CA ALA A 90 17.10 -3.18 11.09
C ALA A 90 17.07 -2.85 12.60
N ALA A 91 17.83 -3.64 13.37
CA ALA A 91 17.83 -3.61 14.83
C ALA A 91 18.49 -2.34 15.36
N GLU A 92 19.66 -1.99 14.82
CA GLU A 92 20.46 -0.85 15.23
C GLU A 92 20.27 0.35 14.29
N GLN A 93 20.56 1.56 14.80
CA GLN A 93 20.50 2.77 13.99
C GLN A 93 21.57 2.77 12.88
N SER A 94 22.74 2.15 13.11
CA SER A 94 23.78 1.97 12.10
C SER A 94 23.31 1.12 10.92
N ASP A 95 22.56 0.04 11.20
CA ASP A 95 22.04 -0.87 10.19
C ASP A 95 21.01 -0.18 9.30
N ARG A 96 20.17 0.70 9.89
CA ARG A 96 19.23 1.52 9.12
C ARG A 96 19.93 2.47 8.17
N HIS A 97 20.99 3.15 8.64
CA HIS A 97 21.79 4.02 7.77
C HIS A 97 22.45 3.24 6.64
N ALA A 98 23.06 2.09 6.94
CA ALA A 98 23.65 1.23 5.93
C ALA A 98 22.61 0.74 4.91
N ALA A 99 21.42 0.33 5.38
CA ALA A 99 20.31 -0.08 4.51
C ALA A 99 19.85 1.05 3.58
N LEU A 100 19.78 2.29 4.07
CA LEU A 100 19.45 3.45 3.23
C LEU A 100 20.54 3.73 2.18
N VAL A 101 21.82 3.64 2.55
CA VAL A 101 22.94 3.79 1.60
C VAL A 101 22.89 2.70 0.52
N HIS A 102 22.66 1.46 0.90
CA HIS A 102 22.51 0.37 -0.06
C HIS A 102 21.28 0.55 -0.96
N PHE A 103 20.14 0.96 -0.40
CA PHE A 103 18.92 1.24 -1.15
C PHE A 103 19.15 2.30 -2.22
N VAL A 104 19.72 3.47 -1.88
CA VAL A 104 19.97 4.53 -2.88
C VAL A 104 21.00 4.14 -3.94
N THR A 105 21.85 3.16 -3.66
CA THR A 105 22.82 2.60 -4.63
C THR A 105 22.19 1.56 -5.55
N GLN A 106 21.08 0.94 -5.13
CA GLN A 106 20.38 -0.10 -5.89
C GLN A 106 19.22 0.43 -6.73
N VAL A 107 18.59 1.55 -6.34
CA VAL A 107 17.55 2.19 -7.13
C VAL A 107 18.14 2.96 -8.32
N GLY A 108 17.35 3.12 -9.39
CA GLY A 108 17.78 3.81 -10.60
C GLY A 108 18.02 5.31 -10.36
N ALA A 109 18.74 5.95 -11.29
CA ALA A 109 19.07 7.38 -11.18
C ALA A 109 17.81 8.26 -11.08
N ASP A 110 16.76 7.91 -11.83
CA ASP A 110 15.47 8.62 -11.81
C ASP A 110 14.81 8.54 -10.43
N GLU A 111 14.78 7.36 -9.79
CA GLU A 111 14.26 7.22 -8.43
C GLU A 111 15.08 8.01 -7.40
N VAL A 112 16.41 8.06 -7.54
CA VAL A 112 17.25 8.89 -6.66
C VAL A 112 16.89 10.37 -6.80
N ASP A 113 16.67 10.86 -8.01
CA ASP A 113 16.29 12.25 -8.24
C ASP A 113 14.90 12.56 -7.67
N VAL A 114 13.94 11.65 -7.83
CA VAL A 114 12.63 11.75 -7.18
C VAL A 114 12.76 11.77 -5.65
N LEU A 115 13.63 10.92 -5.06
CA LEU A 115 13.89 10.95 -3.61
C LEU A 115 14.47 12.28 -3.15
N ARG A 116 15.42 12.85 -3.89
CA ARG A 116 16.00 14.17 -3.58
C ARG A 116 14.94 15.27 -3.61
N GLN A 117 14.08 15.27 -4.64
CA GLN A 117 12.98 16.23 -4.75
C GLN A 117 11.97 16.07 -3.61
N ALA A 118 11.60 14.83 -3.27
CA ALA A 118 10.70 14.54 -2.17
C ALA A 118 11.27 15.03 -0.82
N LEU A 119 12.55 14.78 -0.55
CA LEU A 119 13.22 15.26 0.66
C LEU A 119 13.21 16.80 0.74
N ALA A 120 13.50 17.48 -0.37
CA ALA A 120 13.46 18.95 -0.44
C ALA A 120 12.05 19.52 -0.21
N ALA A 121 10.99 18.82 -0.64
CA ALA A 121 9.60 19.23 -0.44
C ALA A 121 9.10 19.06 1.01
N VAL A 122 9.69 18.11 1.74
CA VAL A 122 9.35 17.75 3.12
C VAL A 122 10.18 18.52 4.15
N ASP A 123 11.39 18.98 3.78
CA ASP A 123 12.24 19.77 4.68
C ASP A 123 11.62 21.15 4.99
N PRO A 124 11.29 21.47 6.27
CA PRO A 124 10.77 22.78 6.64
C PRO A 124 11.75 23.93 6.35
N ALA A 125 13.05 23.68 6.22
CA ALA A 125 14.05 24.71 5.91
C ALA A 125 13.92 25.26 4.47
N VAL A 126 13.48 24.44 3.51
CA VAL A 126 13.31 24.85 2.10
C VAL A 126 12.04 25.68 1.91
N ARG A 127 10.98 25.43 2.70
CA ARG A 127 9.71 26.19 2.64
C ARG A 127 9.84 27.65 3.05
N LEU A 128 10.86 28.01 3.85
CA LEU A 128 11.09 29.37 4.32
C LEU A 128 11.87 30.24 3.31
N VAL A 129 12.67 29.63 2.42
CA VAL A 129 13.46 30.38 1.43
C VAL A 129 12.57 30.89 0.29
N SER A 130 11.56 30.14 -0.14
CA SER A 130 10.64 30.57 -1.22
C SER A 130 9.57 31.59 -0.80
N ARG A 131 9.49 31.97 0.48
CA ARG A 131 8.54 32.99 0.97
C ARG A 131 9.15 34.38 1.19
N ARG A 132 10.45 34.56 0.92
CA ARG A 132 11.16 35.83 1.14
C ARG A 132 11.39 36.66 -0.13
N THR A 133 10.77 36.29 -1.24
CA THR A 133 10.93 36.97 -2.54
C THR A 133 9.62 37.43 -3.18
N ALA A 134 8.55 37.61 -2.38
CA ALA A 134 7.30 38.25 -2.81
C ALA A 134 7.01 39.48 -1.96
#